data_AF-A0A8S3QLT5-F1
#
_entry.id   AF-A0A8S3QLT5-F1
#
_cell.length_a   1.000
_cell.length_b   1.000
_cell.length_c   1.000
_cell.angle_alpha   90.00
_cell.angle_beta   90.00
_cell.angle_gamma   90.00
#
_symmetry.space_group_name_H-M   'P 1'
#
loop_
_entity.id
_entity.type
_entity.pdbx_description
1 polymer ?
#
loop_
_entity_poly.entity_id
_entity_poly.type
_entity_poly.pdbx_seq_one_letter_code
_entity_poly.pdbx_strand_id
1 'polypeptide(L)'
;MHRYSTVLKENNSFKKHVTWFNSSFANDLPSIAVYEYSGTYSLENAKNYVRTHPKTLDKVVDECALKDNKEVFIQMNRDNSLHAPRDTKQIRNAKYRNKLKTQPAYANVADEILAVVGMLDTHPFVQQIIHNKNQVPAIVCYTENQITDLRHFLA
;
A
#
# COMPACT_ATOMS: atom_id res chain seq x y z
N MET A 1 -14.84 -10.46 14.12
CA MET A 1 -15.00 -9.09 14.66
C MET A 1 -13.64 -8.60 15.13
N HIS A 2 -13.07 -7.60 14.47
CA HIS A 2 -11.75 -7.06 14.83
C HIS A 2 -11.91 -5.70 15.49
N ARG A 3 -11.25 -5.52 16.64
CA ARG A 3 -11.23 -4.26 17.38
C ARG A 3 -9.82 -3.69 17.41
N TYR A 4 -9.70 -2.41 17.10
CA TYR A 4 -8.45 -1.65 17.16
C TYR A 4 -8.67 -0.41 18.02
N SER A 5 -7.73 -0.11 18.91
CA SER A 5 -7.82 1.06 19.80
C SER A 5 -6.55 1.89 19.68
N THR A 6 -6.71 3.21 19.56
CA THR A 6 -5.60 4.16 19.53
C THR A 6 -5.86 5.30 20.48
N VAL A 7 -4.79 5.80 21.07
CA VAL A 7 -4.78 7.04 21.85
C VAL A 7 -4.13 8.14 21.04
N LEU A 8 -4.56 9.39 21.23
CA LEU A 8 -3.85 10.54 20.69
C LEU A 8 -2.52 10.68 21.42
N LYS A 9 -1.40 10.76 20.69
CA LYS A 9 -0.05 10.87 21.28
C LYS A 9 0.10 12.03 22.27
N GLU A 10 -0.60 13.13 22.00
CA GLU A 10 -0.54 14.36 22.80
C GLU A 10 -1.53 14.32 23.98
N ASN A 11 -2.58 13.50 23.90
CA ASN A 11 -3.59 13.40 24.95
C ASN A 11 -4.14 11.97 25.07
N ASN A 12 -3.63 11.25 26.06
CA ASN A 12 -4.04 9.87 26.35
C ASN A 12 -5.50 9.73 26.80
N SER A 13 -6.17 10.83 27.17
CA SER A 13 -7.60 10.81 27.47
C SER A 13 -8.45 10.68 26.21
N PHE A 14 -7.96 11.14 25.06
CA PHE A 14 -8.65 10.99 23.78
C PHE A 14 -8.33 9.63 23.16
N LYS A 15 -9.35 8.78 23.08
CA LYS A 15 -9.26 7.42 22.53
C LYS A 15 -10.17 7.29 21.33
N LYS A 16 -9.68 6.60 20.31
CA LYS A 16 -10.41 6.18 19.12
C LYS A 16 -10.46 4.67 19.11
N HIS A 17 -11.67 4.12 19.10
CA HIS A 17 -11.94 2.70 18.94
C HIS A 17 -12.52 2.46 17.55
N VAL A 18 -11.97 1.47 16.85
CA VAL A 18 -12.41 1.05 15.52
C VAL A 18 -12.85 -0.40 15.61
N THR A 19 -14.11 -0.65 15.27
CA THR A 19 -14.69 -1.99 15.24
C THR A 19 -15.09 -2.34 13.82
N TRP A 20 -14.51 -3.42 13.28
CA TRP A 20 -14.82 -3.93 11.95
C TRP A 20 -15.84 -5.06 12.03
N PHE A 21 -16.92 -4.91 11.28
CA PHE A 21 -17.94 -5.90 11.03
C PHE A 21 -17.78 -6.41 9.60
N ASN A 22 -17.27 -7.63 9.47
CA ASN A 22 -17.19 -8.33 8.19
C ASN A 22 -18.45 -9.19 8.07
N SER A 23 -19.22 -9.04 6.99
CA SER A 23 -20.33 -9.94 6.71
C SER A 23 -19.77 -11.31 6.31
N SER A 24 -20.19 -12.37 7.00
CA SER A 24 -19.84 -13.76 6.65
C SER A 24 -21.00 -14.48 5.96
N PHE A 25 -22.09 -13.79 5.66
CA PHE A 25 -23.28 -14.37 5.05
C PHE A 25 -23.43 -13.88 3.61
N ALA A 26 -23.86 -14.79 2.74
CA ALA A 26 -23.94 -14.69 1.28
C ALA A 26 -24.85 -13.57 0.71
N ASN A 27 -25.39 -12.69 1.55
CA ASN A 27 -26.13 -11.50 1.13
C ASN A 27 -25.26 -10.27 1.44
N ASP A 28 -24.73 -9.66 0.39
CA ASP A 28 -23.71 -8.61 0.34
C ASP A 28 -23.99 -7.36 1.19
N LEU A 29 -23.81 -7.46 2.51
CA LEU A 29 -23.62 -6.28 3.34
C LEU A 29 -22.16 -5.84 3.20
N PRO A 30 -21.90 -4.57 2.82
CA PRO A 30 -20.54 -4.06 2.74
C PRO A 30 -19.87 -4.12 4.11
N SER A 31 -18.54 -4.28 4.14
CA SER A 31 -17.79 -4.23 5.40
C SER A 31 -18.02 -2.89 6.11
N ILE A 32 -18.56 -2.94 7.32
CA ILE A 32 -18.87 -1.75 8.12
C ILE A 32 -17.76 -1.54 9.16
N ALA A 33 -17.25 -0.32 9.23
CA ALA A 33 -16.36 0.11 10.31
C ALA A 33 -17.08 1.12 11.21
N VAL A 34 -17.19 0.81 12.50
CA VAL A 34 -17.73 1.73 13.51
C VAL A 34 -16.57 2.41 14.23
N TYR A 35 -16.63 3.74 14.29
CA TYR A 35 -15.66 4.60 14.96
C TYR A 35 -16.28 5.20 16.21
N GLU A 36 -15.73 4.88 17.36
CA GLU A 36 -16.12 5.45 18.64
C GLU A 36 -14.99 6.31 19.18
N TYR A 37 -15.33 7.51 19.66
CA TYR A 37 -14.40 8.46 20.22
C TYR A 37 -14.79 8.75 21.67
N SER A 38 -13.82 8.66 22.58
CA SER A 38 -14.03 8.95 24.00
C SER A 38 -12.98 9.94 24.50
N GLY A 39 -13.36 10.82 25.43
CA GLY A 39 -12.49 11.81 26.05
C GLY A 39 -12.52 13.18 25.38
N THR A 40 -11.65 14.07 25.84
CA THR A 40 -11.66 15.48 25.43
C THR A 40 -10.65 15.74 24.32
N TYR A 41 -11.13 16.20 23.17
CA TYR A 41 -10.27 16.66 22.08
C TYR A 41 -10.00 18.16 22.24
N SER A 42 -8.76 18.55 22.55
CA SER A 42 -8.39 19.97 22.58
C SER A 42 -7.92 20.42 21.20
N LEU A 43 -8.56 21.48 20.69
CA LEU A 43 -8.17 22.17 19.46
C LEU A 43 -7.07 23.21 19.70
N GLU A 44 -6.66 23.46 20.95
CA GLU A 44 -5.74 24.55 21.30
C GLU A 44 -4.36 24.40 20.65
N ASN A 45 -3.94 23.18 20.34
CA ASN A 45 -2.69 22.88 19.62
C ASN A 45 -2.87 22.64 18.11
N ALA A 46 -4.10 22.70 17.59
CA ALA A 46 -4.35 22.61 16.17
C ALA A 46 -3.95 23.94 15.51
N LYS A 47 -2.63 24.18 15.39
CA LYS A 47 -2.07 25.24 14.54
C LYS A 47 -2.80 25.20 13.22
N ASN A 48 -3.67 26.18 12.96
CA ASN A 48 -4.56 26.32 11.80
C ASN A 48 -4.14 25.42 10.64
N TYR A 49 -4.56 24.14 10.68
CA TYR A 49 -4.13 23.14 9.72
C TYR A 49 -4.96 23.36 8.46
N VAL A 50 -4.53 24.34 7.67
CA VAL A 50 -5.10 24.59 6.36
C VAL A 50 -4.41 23.62 5.41
N ARG A 51 -5.18 22.66 4.89
CA ARG A 51 -4.69 21.78 3.82
C ARG A 51 -4.20 22.64 2.67
N THR A 52 -3.00 22.34 2.15
CA THR A 52 -2.48 23.00 0.95
C THR A 52 -3.47 22.80 -0.19
N HIS A 53 -3.79 23.89 -0.91
CA HIS A 53 -4.73 23.82 -2.02
C HIS A 53 -4.22 22.81 -3.08
N PRO A 54 -5.08 21.92 -3.63
CA PRO A 54 -4.64 20.90 -4.59
C PRO A 54 -3.88 21.47 -5.79
N LYS A 55 -4.38 22.57 -6.38
CA LYS A 55 -3.73 23.27 -7.49
C LYS A 55 -2.30 23.75 -7.19
N THR A 56 -1.99 24.05 -5.92
CA THR A 56 -0.64 24.42 -5.51
C THR A 56 0.28 23.19 -5.51
N LEU A 57 -0.23 22.02 -5.11
CA LEU A 57 0.54 20.79 -5.07
C LEU A 57 0.89 20.28 -6.48
N ASP A 58 -0.03 20.40 -7.43
CA ASP A 58 0.22 19.98 -8.82
C ASP A 58 1.31 20.85 -9.46
N LYS A 59 1.21 22.17 -9.32
CA LYS A 59 2.26 23.11 -9.80
C LYS A 59 3.63 22.86 -9.16
N VAL A 60 3.66 22.58 -7.86
CA VAL A 60 4.90 22.23 -7.16
C VAL A 60 5.54 20.98 -7.76
N VAL A 61 4.73 19.97 -8.11
CA VAL A 61 5.23 18.74 -8.73
C VAL A 61 5.87 19.03 -10.09
N ASP A 62 5.22 19.84 -10.92
CA ASP A 62 5.73 20.21 -12.25
C ASP A 62 7.04 21.00 -12.16
N GLU A 63 7.11 21.98 -11.25
CA GLU A 63 8.30 22.82 -11.07
C GLU A 63 9.47 22.07 -10.43
N CYS A 64 9.20 21.13 -9.53
CA CYS A 64 10.22 20.30 -8.87
C CYS A 64 10.84 19.23 -9.76
N ALA A 65 10.33 19.03 -10.98
CA ALA A 65 10.99 18.19 -11.99
C ALA A 65 12.26 18.87 -12.53
N LEU A 66 12.30 20.20 -12.56
CA LEU A 66 13.34 20.99 -13.24
C LEU A 66 14.24 21.77 -12.28
N LYS A 67 13.77 22.09 -11.07
CA LYS A 67 14.43 23.01 -10.14
C LYS A 67 14.64 22.42 -8.75
N ASP A 68 15.56 23.01 -7.98
CA ASP A 68 15.75 22.63 -6.57
C ASP A 68 14.58 23.14 -5.70
N ASN A 69 14.30 22.43 -4.61
CA ASN A 69 13.15 22.70 -3.73
C ASN A 69 13.16 24.14 -3.17
N LYS A 70 14.35 24.70 -2.90
CA LYS A 70 14.49 26.08 -2.39
C LYS A 70 14.12 27.11 -3.46
N GLU A 71 14.53 26.87 -4.71
CA GLU A 71 14.23 27.77 -5.83
C GLU A 71 12.74 27.77 -6.14
N VAL A 72 12.10 26.59 -6.18
CA VAL A 72 10.65 26.45 -6.37
C VAL A 72 9.88 27.21 -5.28
N PHE A 73 10.32 27.11 -4.02
CA PHE A 73 9.71 27.85 -2.92
C PHE A 73 9.80 29.37 -3.11
N ILE A 74 10.98 29.87 -3.46
CA ILE A 74 11.23 31.31 -3.64
C ILE A 74 10.43 31.83 -4.84
N GLN A 75 10.44 31.11 -5.95
CA GLN A 75 9.77 31.52 -7.18
C GLN A 75 8.25 31.52 -7.04
N MET A 76 7.66 30.43 -6.51
CA MET A 76 6.21 30.38 -6.32
C MET A 76 5.70 31.43 -5.33
N ASN A 77 6.47 31.74 -4.27
CA ASN A 77 6.12 32.81 -3.34
C ASN A 77 6.25 34.21 -3.96
N ARG A 78 7.16 34.41 -4.90
CA ARG A 78 7.28 35.67 -5.66
C ARG A 78 6.15 35.84 -6.66
N ASP A 79 5.79 34.79 -7.39
CA ASP A 79 4.81 34.88 -8.48
C ASP A 79 3.36 34.91 -7.95
N ASN A 80 3.05 34.14 -6.91
CA ASN A 80 1.71 34.15 -6.30
C ASN A 80 1.73 33.66 -4.85
N SER A 81 1.99 34.59 -3.92
CA SER A 81 2.04 34.32 -2.48
C SER A 81 0.76 33.67 -1.91
N LEU A 82 -0.42 33.95 -2.49
CA LEU A 82 -1.69 33.41 -2.01
C LEU A 82 -1.84 31.90 -2.29
N HIS A 83 -1.24 31.43 -3.39
CA HIS A 83 -1.27 30.04 -3.83
C HIS A 83 0.10 29.35 -3.78
N ALA A 84 1.04 29.91 -3.02
CA ALA A 84 2.37 29.37 -2.85
C ALA A 84 2.45 28.35 -1.71
N PRO A 85 3.44 27.43 -1.74
CA PRO A 85 3.77 26.63 -0.57
C PRO A 85 4.21 27.53 0.59
N ARG A 86 3.72 27.26 1.80
CA ARG A 86 4.08 27.99 3.03
C ARG A 86 5.49 27.65 3.55
N ASP A 87 5.96 26.44 3.27
CA ASP A 87 7.27 25.96 3.69
C ASP A 87 7.80 24.93 2.68
N THR A 88 9.12 24.88 2.57
CA THR A 88 9.91 23.87 1.87
C THR A 88 9.52 22.43 2.25
N LYS A 89 9.01 22.18 3.46
CA LYS A 89 8.48 20.87 3.86
C LYS A 89 7.30 20.41 2.99
N GLN A 90 6.43 21.33 2.57
CA GLN A 90 5.28 21.00 1.71
C GLN A 90 5.76 20.53 0.33
N ILE A 91 6.80 21.18 -0.19
CA ILE A 91 7.45 20.82 -1.45
C ILE A 91 8.06 19.42 -1.37
N ARG A 92 8.85 19.16 -0.31
CA ARG A 92 9.46 17.85 -0.06
C ARG A 92 8.41 16.74 0.04
N ASN A 93 7.31 16.98 0.75
CA ASN A 93 6.23 16.01 0.90
C ASN A 93 5.45 15.79 -0.41
N ALA A 94 5.28 16.81 -1.25
CA ALA A 94 4.68 16.66 -2.57
C ALA A 94 5.55 15.77 -3.47
N LYS A 95 6.86 16.03 -3.51
CA LYS A 95 7.83 15.24 -4.28
C LYS A 95 7.87 13.77 -3.83
N TYR A 96 7.90 13.53 -2.52
CA TYR A 96 7.89 12.18 -1.97
C TYR A 96 6.62 11.40 -2.33
N ARG A 97 5.44 12.02 -2.18
CA ARG A 97 4.16 11.39 -2.55
C ARG A 97 4.07 11.06 -4.03
N ASN A 98 4.60 11.92 -4.89
CA ASN A 98 4.61 11.63 -6.33
C ASN A 98 5.53 10.46 -6.66
N LYS A 99 6.71 10.38 -6.03
CA LYS A 99 7.62 9.24 -6.17
C LYS A 99 6.96 7.92 -5.75
N LEU A 100 6.19 7.91 -4.67
CA LEU A 100 5.46 6.70 -4.24
C LEU A 100 4.36 6.28 -5.21
N LYS A 101 3.73 7.22 -5.93
CA LYS A 101 2.73 6.90 -6.96
C LYS A 101 3.35 6.31 -8.23
N THR A 102 4.57 6.73 -8.56
CA THR A 102 5.28 6.26 -9.75
C THR A 102 6.11 5.00 -9.50
N GLN A 103 6.41 4.68 -8.24
CA GLN A 103 7.00 3.41 -7.91
C GLN A 103 5.95 2.30 -8.11
N PRO A 104 6.30 1.19 -8.78
CA PRO A 104 5.46 0.00 -8.73
C PRO A 104 5.28 -0.34 -7.25
N ALA A 105 4.06 -0.74 -6.87
CA ALA A 105 3.83 -1.28 -5.54
C ALA A 105 4.89 -2.37 -5.33
N TYR A 106 5.68 -2.24 -4.26
CA TYR A 106 6.67 -3.27 -3.92
C TYR A 106 5.89 -4.58 -3.82
N ALA A 107 6.05 -5.44 -4.82
CA ALA A 107 5.47 -6.77 -4.79
C ALA A 107 6.11 -7.46 -3.60
N ASN A 108 5.28 -7.98 -2.71
CA ASN A 108 5.80 -8.76 -1.61
C ASN A 108 6.49 -9.99 -2.22
N VAL A 109 7.64 -10.40 -1.69
CA VAL A 109 8.37 -11.59 -2.20
C VAL A 109 7.45 -12.82 -2.19
N ALA A 110 6.50 -12.87 -1.25
CA ALA A 110 5.45 -13.89 -1.21
C ALA A 110 4.55 -13.88 -2.47
N ASP A 111 4.16 -12.71 -2.96
CA ASP A 111 3.32 -12.55 -4.15
C ASP A 111 4.09 -12.91 -5.43
N GLU A 112 5.39 -12.58 -5.48
CA GLU A 112 6.27 -12.98 -6.59
C GLU A 112 6.46 -14.50 -6.65
N ILE A 113 6.69 -15.15 -5.50
CA ILE A 113 6.79 -16.63 -5.43
C ILE A 113 5.47 -17.27 -5.85
N LEU A 114 4.35 -16.72 -5.38
CA LEU A 114 3.02 -17.25 -5.72
C LEU A 114 2.72 -17.09 -7.21
N ALA A 115 3.13 -15.98 -7.83
CA ALA A 115 3.02 -15.78 -9.27
C ALA A 115 3.85 -16.80 -10.06
N VAL A 116 5.09 -17.06 -9.64
CA VAL A 116 5.95 -18.08 -10.28
C VAL A 116 5.36 -19.49 -10.14
N VAL A 117 4.84 -19.84 -8.96
CA VAL A 117 4.18 -21.13 -8.73
C VAL A 117 2.93 -21.25 -9.62
N GLY A 118 2.11 -20.20 -9.71
CA GLY A 118 0.93 -20.19 -10.58
C GLY A 118 1.28 -20.34 -12.06
N MET A 119 2.37 -19.73 -12.52
CA MET A 119 2.86 -19.93 -13.89
C MET A 119 3.29 -21.38 -14.14
N LEU A 120 3.99 -21.99 -13.18
CA LEU A 120 4.46 -23.37 -13.29
C LEU A 120 3.31 -24.37 -13.27
N ASP A 121 2.27 -24.15 -12.46
CA ASP A 121 1.11 -25.03 -12.34
C ASP A 121 0.32 -25.15 -13.66
N THR A 122 0.33 -24.10 -14.47
CA THR A 122 -0.32 -24.10 -15.80
C THR A 122 0.50 -24.74 -16.91
N HIS A 123 1.76 -25.08 -16.65
CA HIS A 123 2.66 -25.55 -17.70
C HIS A 123 2.52 -27.06 -17.94
N PRO A 124 2.28 -27.55 -19.17
CA PRO A 124 2.01 -28.98 -19.45
C PRO A 124 3.11 -29.97 -19.02
N PHE A 125 4.34 -29.48 -18.90
CA PHE A 125 5.49 -30.25 -18.42
C PHE A 125 5.51 -30.48 -16.90
N VAL A 126 4.85 -29.61 -16.14
CA VAL A 126 4.79 -29.66 -14.68
C VAL A 126 3.57 -30.48 -14.30
N GLN A 127 3.78 -31.62 -13.65
CA GLN A 127 2.70 -32.50 -13.22
C GLN A 127 2.20 -32.16 -11.82
N GLN A 128 3.13 -31.77 -10.94
CA GLN A 128 2.80 -31.48 -9.56
C GLN A 128 3.86 -30.57 -8.91
N ILE A 129 3.40 -29.64 -8.08
CA ILE A 129 4.25 -28.85 -7.19
C ILE A 129 3.89 -29.20 -5.75
N ILE A 130 4.86 -29.68 -4.97
CA ILE A 130 4.68 -30.11 -3.58
C ILE A 130 5.24 -29.03 -2.65
N HIS A 131 4.38 -28.48 -1.80
CA HIS A 131 4.74 -27.50 -0.79
C HIS A 131 4.67 -28.11 0.61
N ASN A 132 5.83 -28.21 1.27
CA ASN A 132 5.92 -28.64 2.66
C ASN A 132 6.42 -27.48 3.53
N LYS A 133 5.87 -27.37 4.75
CA LYS A 133 6.27 -26.33 5.71
C LYS A 133 7.75 -26.49 6.06
N ASN A 134 8.52 -25.41 5.95
CA ASN A 134 9.97 -25.36 6.19
C ASN A 134 10.82 -26.23 5.25
N GLN A 135 10.31 -26.58 4.07
CA GLN A 135 11.08 -27.27 3.04
C GLN A 135 11.03 -26.49 1.73
N VAL A 136 12.06 -26.68 0.90
CA VAL A 136 12.09 -26.13 -0.45
C VAL A 136 10.99 -26.81 -1.28
N PRO A 137 10.21 -26.06 -2.08
CA PRO A 137 9.20 -26.66 -2.96
C PRO A 137 9.82 -27.70 -3.89
N ALA A 138 9.17 -28.84 -4.04
CA ALA A 138 9.57 -29.86 -5.00
C ALA A 138 8.66 -29.79 -6.23
N ILE A 139 9.25 -29.73 -7.42
CA ILE A 139 8.53 -29.69 -8.69
C ILE A 139 8.75 -31.03 -9.39
N VAL A 140 7.65 -31.73 -9.68
CA VAL A 140 7.64 -32.99 -10.41
C VAL A 140 7.32 -32.68 -11.86
N CYS A 141 8.28 -32.92 -12.75
CA CYS A 141 8.13 -32.72 -14.18
C CYS A 141 8.25 -34.05 -14.92
N TYR A 142 7.23 -34.41 -15.70
CA TYR A 142 7.27 -35.56 -16.59
C TYR A 142 6.62 -35.21 -17.93
N THR A 143 7.22 -35.69 -19.00
CA THR A 143 6.60 -35.71 -20.33
C THR A 143 5.72 -36.96 -20.48
N GLU A 144 4.71 -36.92 -21.35
CA GLU A 144 3.84 -38.08 -21.59
C GLU A 144 4.62 -39.34 -22.03
N ASN A 145 5.70 -39.15 -22.79
CA ASN A 145 6.60 -40.24 -23.19
C ASN A 145 7.26 -40.89 -21.97
N GLN A 146 7.77 -40.08 -21.03
CA GLN A 146 8.38 -40.59 -19.79
C GLN A 146 7.37 -41.30 -18.88
N ILE A 147 6.12 -40.82 -18.82
CA ILE A 147 5.04 -41.50 -18.09
C ILE A 147 4.74 -42.86 -18.73
N THR A 148 4.75 -42.91 -20.06
CA THR A 148 4.52 -44.15 -20.82
C THR A 148 5.66 -45.15 -20.58
N ASP A 149 6.92 -44.70 -20.58
CA ASP A 149 8.07 -45.54 -20.27
C ASP A 149 8.03 -46.07 -18.84
N LEU A 150 7.64 -45.24 -17.86
CA LEU A 150 7.47 -45.66 -16.46
C LEU A 150 6.38 -46.72 -16.30
N ARG A 151 5.28 -46.63 -17.05
CA ARG A 151 4.23 -47.67 -17.06
C ARG A 151 4.76 -49.01 -17.58
N HIS A 152 5.65 -48.99 -18.57
CA HIS A 152 6.26 -50.22 -19.09
C HIS A 152 7.26 -50.84 -18.11
N PHE A 153 7.90 -50.05 -17.25
CA PHE A 153 8.84 -50.53 -16.24
C PHE A 153 8.18 -51.06 -14.95
N LEU A 154 6.94 -50.65 -14.67
CA LEU A 154 6.21 -51.00 -13.44
C LEU A 154 5.12 -52.08 -13.66
N ALA A 155 4.94 -52.53 -14.90
CA ALA A 155 4.11 -53.69 -15.26
C ALA A 155 4.96 -54.97 -15.30
#